data_AF-A0A0A2I1G8-F1
#
_entry.id   AF-A0A0A2I1G8-F1
#
_cell.length_a   1.000
_cell.length_b   1.000
_cell.length_c   1.000
_cell.angle_alpha   90.00
_cell.angle_beta   90.00
_cell.angle_gamma   90.00
#
_symmetry.space_group_name_H-M   'P 1'
#
loop_
_entity.id
_entity.type
_entity.pdbx_description
1 polymer ?
#
loop_
_entity_poly.entity_id
_entity_poly.type
_entity_poly.pdbx_seq_one_letter_code
_entity_poly.pdbx_strand_id
1 'polypeptide(L)'
;MNKDWIGLPPENRKTQIFLTEKVESTFQQFLGLKGYFDFLASDGLVDISIVKNSEPFLLNGYRITPVQMKLDFSFGFTIEGGNKKILVVMDELKAWVPNEVIGNTEFDLVYLPLGIVEVNPINGKRNVDPKHPILQYELTLNETIDTIKMLKGKKFILSHIEELDGVSCSMGQQLGRYCSEQTGKKVELGYDTLICDI
;
A
#
# COMPACT_ATOMS: atom_id res chain seq x y z
N MET A 1 5.53 -18.86 13.54
CA MET A 1 4.72 -19.98 12.99
C MET A 1 3.48 -20.10 13.86
N ASN A 2 2.30 -20.25 13.26
CA ASN A 2 1.02 -20.22 13.98
C ASN A 2 0.65 -21.54 14.65
N LYS A 3 1.14 -22.67 14.10
CA LYS A 3 0.84 -24.00 14.60
C LYS A 3 1.73 -24.39 15.78
N ASP A 4 1.12 -24.87 16.84
CA ASP A 4 1.80 -25.56 17.92
C ASP A 4 1.95 -27.05 17.56
N TRP A 5 3.19 -27.48 17.36
CA TRP A 5 3.52 -28.86 17.01
C TRP A 5 3.85 -29.73 18.23
N ILE A 6 3.95 -29.12 19.41
CA ILE A 6 4.51 -29.75 20.62
C ILE A 6 3.42 -29.97 21.66
N GLY A 7 2.51 -29.01 21.85
CA GLY A 7 1.45 -29.10 22.85
C GLY A 7 0.40 -30.18 22.55
N LEU A 8 -0.15 -30.76 23.62
CA LEU A 8 -1.27 -31.70 23.56
C LEU A 8 -2.28 -31.39 24.68
N PRO A 9 -3.41 -30.71 24.38
CA PRO A 9 -3.84 -30.28 23.05
C PRO A 9 -3.00 -29.09 22.49
N PRO A 10 -2.94 -28.91 21.16
CA PRO A 10 -2.21 -27.79 20.55
C PRO A 10 -2.80 -26.43 20.93
N GLU A 11 -1.94 -25.45 21.26
CA GLU A 11 -2.33 -24.05 21.46
C GLU A 11 -1.91 -23.17 20.28
N ASN A 12 -2.68 -23.25 19.18
CA ASN A 12 -2.39 -22.50 17.97
C ASN A 12 -2.58 -20.98 18.16
N ARG A 13 -1.70 -20.19 17.55
CA ARG A 13 -1.94 -18.76 17.29
C ARG A 13 -2.78 -18.63 16.04
N LYS A 14 -3.68 -17.65 16.01
CA LYS A 14 -4.53 -17.38 14.86
C LYS A 14 -4.22 -16.02 14.25
N THR A 15 -3.96 -15.99 12.94
CA THR A 15 -3.83 -14.73 12.18
C THR A 15 -5.19 -14.33 11.62
N GLN A 16 -5.64 -13.11 11.90
CA GLN A 16 -6.80 -12.54 11.23
C GLN A 16 -6.42 -12.02 9.84
N ILE A 17 -7.24 -12.36 8.85
CA ILE A 17 -7.11 -11.96 7.46
C ILE A 17 -8.42 -11.28 7.07
N PHE A 18 -8.30 -10.08 6.51
CA PHE A 18 -9.45 -9.32 6.03
C PHE A 18 -9.41 -9.29 4.51
N LEU A 19 -10.50 -9.71 3.88
CA LEU A 19 -10.68 -9.61 2.43
C LEU A 19 -11.87 -8.68 2.16
N THR A 20 -11.73 -7.79 1.19
CA THR A 20 -12.89 -7.07 0.67
C THR A 20 -13.77 -8.01 -0.15
N GLU A 21 -15.07 -7.76 -0.26
CA GLU A 21 -16.01 -8.59 -1.04
C GLU A 21 -15.52 -8.84 -2.48
N LYS A 22 -14.89 -7.83 -3.10
CA LYS A 22 -14.34 -8.01 -4.45
C LYS A 22 -13.14 -8.94 -4.48
N VAL A 23 -12.21 -8.79 -3.54
CA VAL A 23 -11.02 -9.66 -3.43
C VAL A 23 -11.43 -11.08 -3.08
N GLU A 24 -12.46 -11.27 -2.25
CA GLU A 24 -13.02 -12.58 -1.94
C GLU A 24 -13.50 -13.31 -3.22
N SER A 25 -14.24 -12.60 -4.07
CA SER A 25 -14.77 -13.17 -5.31
C SER A 25 -13.67 -13.62 -6.28
N THR A 26 -12.54 -12.91 -6.32
CA THR A 26 -11.39 -13.29 -7.16
C THR A 26 -10.52 -14.37 -6.52
N PHE A 27 -10.43 -14.39 -5.18
CA PHE A 27 -9.79 -15.46 -4.39
C PHE A 27 -10.37 -16.84 -4.69
N GLN A 28 -11.67 -16.92 -4.96
CA GLN A 28 -12.35 -18.15 -5.33
C GLN A 28 -12.04 -18.60 -6.77
N GLN A 29 -11.79 -17.66 -7.67
CA GLN A 29 -11.69 -17.91 -9.11
C GLN A 29 -10.28 -18.27 -9.58
N PHE A 30 -9.25 -17.74 -8.91
CA PHE A 30 -7.87 -17.87 -9.38
C PHE A 30 -6.93 -18.43 -8.30
N LEU A 31 -5.95 -19.24 -8.75
CA LEU A 31 -4.76 -19.67 -8.00
C LEU A 31 -4.96 -20.62 -6.80
N GLY A 32 -6.14 -21.23 -6.60
CA GLY A 32 -6.34 -22.21 -5.51
C GLY A 32 -6.14 -21.65 -4.10
N LEU A 33 -6.02 -20.32 -3.98
CA LEU A 33 -5.75 -19.60 -2.74
C LEU A 33 -6.85 -19.88 -1.73
N LYS A 34 -8.12 -19.82 -2.16
CA LYS A 34 -9.27 -20.16 -1.32
C LYS A 34 -9.12 -21.55 -0.68
N GLY A 35 -8.77 -22.58 -1.46
CA GLY A 35 -8.60 -23.94 -0.94
C GLY A 35 -7.46 -24.05 0.09
N TYR A 36 -6.34 -23.36 -0.15
CA TYR A 36 -5.24 -23.32 0.81
C TYR A 36 -5.63 -22.61 2.11
N PHE A 37 -6.26 -21.45 2.01
CA PHE A 37 -6.70 -20.68 3.17
C PHE A 37 -7.85 -21.34 3.94
N ASP A 38 -8.73 -22.07 3.25
CA ASP A 38 -9.77 -22.91 3.88
C ASP A 38 -9.15 -24.05 4.68
N PHE A 39 -8.11 -24.69 4.15
CA PHE A 39 -7.35 -25.70 4.88
C PHE A 39 -6.72 -25.09 6.15
N LEU A 40 -6.05 -23.94 6.04
CA LEU A 40 -5.46 -23.26 7.20
C LEU A 40 -6.50 -22.83 8.23
N ALA A 41 -7.68 -22.38 7.79
CA ALA A 41 -8.79 -22.02 8.67
C ALA A 41 -9.34 -23.25 9.39
N SER A 42 -9.46 -24.39 8.69
CA SER A 42 -9.90 -25.67 9.27
C SER A 42 -8.94 -26.20 10.34
N ASP A 43 -7.65 -25.89 10.21
CA ASP A 43 -6.58 -26.24 11.17
C ASP A 43 -6.45 -25.17 12.30
N GLY A 44 -7.33 -24.17 12.32
CA GLY A 44 -7.39 -23.12 13.34
C GLY A 44 -6.27 -22.09 13.27
N LEU A 45 -5.52 -22.02 12.16
CA LEU A 45 -4.32 -21.18 12.02
C LEU A 45 -4.61 -19.77 11.52
N VAL A 46 -5.71 -19.60 10.80
CA VAL A 46 -6.17 -18.30 10.28
C VAL A 46 -7.65 -18.09 10.55
N ASP A 47 -8.07 -16.84 10.59
CA ASP A 47 -9.46 -16.39 10.59
C ASP A 47 -9.66 -15.47 9.40
N ILE A 48 -10.66 -15.71 8.56
CA ILE A 48 -10.89 -14.91 7.35
C ILE A 48 -12.20 -14.17 7.51
N SER A 49 -12.13 -12.84 7.57
CA SER A 49 -13.29 -11.96 7.66
C SER A 49 -13.49 -11.22 6.35
N ILE A 50 -14.71 -11.31 5.81
CA ILE A 50 -15.09 -10.55 4.61
C ILE A 50 -15.64 -9.21 5.05
N VAL A 51 -15.08 -8.13 4.52
CA VAL A 51 -15.49 -6.75 4.80
C VAL A 51 -16.06 -6.13 3.54
N LYS A 52 -17.03 -5.23 3.70
CA LYS A 52 -17.60 -4.54 2.54
C LYS A 52 -16.59 -3.59 1.93
N ASN A 53 -16.62 -3.46 0.61
CA ASN A 53 -15.69 -2.62 -0.14
C ASN A 53 -15.72 -1.13 0.23
N SER A 54 -16.81 -0.65 0.83
CA SER A 54 -17.04 0.77 1.12
C SER A 54 -17.38 1.06 2.58
N GLU A 55 -17.42 0.05 3.45
CA GLU A 55 -17.77 0.24 4.85
C GLU A 55 -16.55 0.10 5.77
N PRO A 56 -16.44 0.93 6.81
CA PRO A 56 -15.41 0.79 7.80
C PRO A 56 -15.63 -0.48 8.64
N PHE A 57 -14.54 -1.05 9.13
CA PHE A 57 -14.56 -2.10 10.16
C PHE A 57 -13.62 -1.75 11.31
N LEU A 58 -13.79 -2.41 12.45
CA LEU A 58 -12.97 -2.22 13.64
C LEU A 58 -11.99 -3.37 13.81
N LEU A 59 -10.73 -3.04 14.05
CA LEU A 59 -9.68 -4.00 14.40
C LEU A 59 -8.89 -3.45 15.59
N ASN A 60 -8.95 -4.13 16.74
CA ASN A 60 -8.21 -3.76 17.96
C ASN A 60 -8.35 -2.27 18.36
N GLY A 61 -9.55 -1.71 18.21
CA GLY A 61 -9.83 -0.30 18.53
C GLY A 61 -9.47 0.71 17.42
N TYR A 62 -8.92 0.26 16.30
CA TYR A 62 -8.70 1.08 15.10
C TYR A 62 -9.87 0.94 14.15
N ARG A 63 -10.29 2.07 13.56
CA ARG A 63 -11.25 2.11 12.46
C ARG A 63 -10.48 2.04 11.15
N ILE A 64 -10.72 0.98 10.38
CA ILE A 64 -10.11 0.76 9.08
C ILE A 64 -11.19 0.99 8.03
N THR A 65 -10.96 1.91 7.08
CA THR A 65 -11.91 2.18 5.99
C THR A 65 -11.24 1.87 4.65
N PRO A 66 -11.79 0.96 3.84
CA PRO A 66 -11.29 0.73 2.49
C PRO A 66 -11.45 1.98 1.61
N VAL A 67 -10.47 2.21 0.76
CA VAL A 67 -10.44 3.28 -0.25
C VAL A 67 -10.34 2.62 -1.60
N GLN A 68 -11.40 2.71 -2.40
CA GLN A 68 -11.41 2.14 -3.74
C GLN A 68 -10.37 2.83 -4.63
N MET A 69 -9.48 2.04 -5.25
CA MET A 69 -8.54 2.53 -6.26
C MET A 69 -9.21 2.61 -7.64
N LYS A 70 -8.46 2.92 -8.70
CA LYS A 70 -9.02 3.01 -10.06
C LYS A 70 -9.56 1.65 -10.55
N LEU A 71 -8.83 0.58 -10.25
CA LEU A 71 -9.23 -0.79 -10.57
C LEU A 71 -10.19 -1.30 -9.49
N ASP A 72 -11.21 -2.04 -9.91
CA ASP A 72 -12.29 -2.48 -9.02
C ASP A 72 -11.82 -3.47 -7.96
N PHE A 73 -10.75 -4.23 -8.24
CA PHE A 73 -10.13 -5.20 -7.34
C PHE A 73 -9.00 -4.63 -6.46
N SER A 74 -8.62 -3.35 -6.64
CA SER A 74 -7.54 -2.73 -5.87
C SER A 74 -8.06 -1.75 -4.83
N PHE A 75 -7.45 -1.79 -3.63
CA PHE A 75 -7.88 -1.04 -2.46
C PHE A 75 -6.67 -0.46 -1.73
N GLY A 76 -6.78 0.80 -1.33
CA GLY A 76 -6.05 1.38 -0.21
C GLY A 76 -6.91 1.33 1.06
N PHE A 77 -6.36 1.80 2.17
CA PHE A 77 -7.06 1.83 3.45
C PHE A 77 -6.70 3.10 4.22
N THR A 78 -7.71 3.74 4.82
CA THR A 78 -7.47 4.65 5.94
C THR A 78 -7.48 3.88 7.25
N ILE A 79 -6.62 4.26 8.16
CA ILE A 79 -6.52 3.69 9.51
C ILE A 79 -6.60 4.85 10.49
N GLU A 80 -7.61 4.81 11.37
CA GLU A 80 -7.88 5.87 12.35
C GLU A 80 -7.90 5.28 13.76
N GLY A 81 -7.12 5.85 14.68
CA GLY A 81 -7.08 5.44 16.08
C GLY A 81 -5.99 6.18 16.85
N GLY A 82 -6.16 6.29 18.18
CA GLY A 82 -5.17 6.99 19.03
C GLY A 82 -4.90 8.45 18.63
N ASN A 83 -5.92 9.16 18.11
CA ASN A 83 -5.81 10.50 17.53
C ASN A 83 -4.88 10.62 16.31
N LYS A 84 -4.58 9.50 15.64
CA LYS A 84 -3.81 9.47 14.39
C LYS A 84 -4.68 9.04 13.22
N LYS A 85 -4.34 9.54 12.04
CA LYS A 85 -4.94 9.12 10.77
C LYS A 85 -3.85 8.77 9.76
N ILE A 86 -3.94 7.59 9.18
CA ILE A 86 -2.99 7.07 8.20
C ILE A 86 -3.74 6.71 6.93
N LEU A 87 -3.16 7.00 5.77
CA LEU A 87 -3.59 6.45 4.49
C LEU A 87 -2.51 5.48 3.99
N VAL A 88 -2.90 4.25 3.65
CA VAL A 88 -2.01 3.25 3.05
C VAL A 88 -2.58 2.88 1.70
N VAL A 89 -1.83 3.15 0.64
CA VAL A 89 -2.05 2.60 -0.69
C VAL A 89 -0.80 1.81 -1.06
N MET A 90 -0.95 0.51 -1.27
CA MET A 90 0.20 -0.37 -1.49
C MET A 90 0.65 -0.38 -2.94
N ASP A 91 -0.28 -0.25 -3.88
CA ASP A 91 -0.04 -0.37 -5.32
C ASP A 91 -1.20 0.25 -6.14
N GLU A 92 -1.12 0.19 -7.47
CA GLU A 92 -2.21 0.46 -8.43
C GLU A 92 -2.77 1.89 -8.37
N LEU A 93 -1.86 2.86 -8.27
CA LEU A 93 -2.19 4.28 -8.25
C LEU A 93 -2.41 4.91 -9.64
N LYS A 94 -2.11 4.18 -10.73
CA LYS A 94 -2.24 4.71 -12.08
C LYS A 94 -3.67 5.20 -12.34
N ALA A 95 -3.80 6.46 -12.75
CA ALA A 95 -5.08 7.13 -13.01
C ALA A 95 -6.07 7.15 -11.82
N TRP A 96 -5.60 6.89 -10.60
CA TRP A 96 -6.38 7.12 -9.39
C TRP A 96 -6.35 8.60 -9.02
N VAL A 97 -7.50 9.12 -8.61
CA VAL A 97 -7.65 10.48 -8.10
C VAL A 97 -8.36 10.40 -6.76
N PRO A 98 -7.82 10.99 -5.68
CA PRO A 98 -8.49 10.96 -4.40
C PRO A 98 -9.84 11.66 -4.49
N ASN A 99 -10.88 11.03 -3.96
CA ASN A 99 -12.20 11.67 -3.85
C ASN A 99 -12.14 12.84 -2.85
N GLU A 100 -13.22 13.64 -2.79
CA GLU A 100 -13.27 14.84 -1.94
C GLU A 100 -13.00 14.53 -0.45
N VAL A 101 -13.49 13.41 0.05
CA VAL A 101 -13.27 12.99 1.45
C VAL A 101 -11.79 12.75 1.71
N ILE A 102 -11.12 11.97 0.86
CA ILE A 102 -9.70 11.67 1.00
C ILE A 102 -8.85 12.93 0.77
N GLY A 103 -9.12 13.70 -0.28
CA GLY A 103 -8.39 14.93 -0.61
C GLY A 103 -8.50 16.01 0.46
N ASN A 104 -9.58 16.03 1.24
CA ASN A 104 -9.77 16.97 2.34
C ASN A 104 -9.36 16.44 3.72
N THR A 105 -9.06 15.15 3.85
CA THR A 105 -8.65 14.56 5.13
C THR A 105 -7.17 14.87 5.40
N GLU A 106 -6.89 15.41 6.58
CA GLU A 106 -5.52 15.54 7.07
C GLU A 106 -5.02 14.20 7.65
N PHE A 107 -3.92 13.70 7.10
CA PHE A 107 -3.27 12.48 7.53
C PHE A 107 -1.95 12.78 8.22
N ASP A 108 -1.66 12.08 9.32
CA ASP A 108 -0.36 12.12 9.97
C ASP A 108 0.71 11.41 9.13
N LEU A 109 0.31 10.33 8.46
CA LEU A 109 1.16 9.56 7.55
C LEU A 109 0.38 9.13 6.31
N VAL A 110 1.02 9.24 5.15
CA VAL A 110 0.54 8.68 3.89
C VAL A 110 1.60 7.75 3.34
N TYR A 111 1.25 6.49 3.09
CA TYR A 111 2.10 5.50 2.45
C TYR A 111 1.58 5.25 1.03
N LEU A 112 2.43 5.41 0.02
CA LEU A 112 2.11 5.23 -1.40
C LEU A 112 3.20 4.36 -2.07
N PRO A 113 2.91 3.67 -3.18
CA PRO A 113 3.96 3.16 -4.05
C PRO A 113 4.75 4.32 -4.68
N LEU A 114 6.02 4.08 -4.95
CA LEU A 114 6.88 4.90 -5.79
C LEU A 114 6.58 4.53 -7.24
N GLY A 115 6.13 5.50 -8.02
CA GLY A 115 6.03 5.28 -9.46
C GLY A 115 7.41 5.12 -10.10
N ILE A 116 7.45 4.34 -11.18
CA ILE A 116 8.67 4.02 -11.93
C ILE A 116 9.47 5.27 -12.26
N VAL A 117 10.79 5.15 -12.13
CA VAL A 117 11.74 6.24 -12.34
C VAL A 117 12.13 6.27 -13.82
N GLU A 118 11.16 6.59 -14.69
CA GLU A 118 11.33 6.61 -16.15
C GLU A 118 12.49 7.51 -16.61
N VAL A 119 12.66 8.64 -15.93
CA VAL A 119 13.77 9.57 -16.03
C VAL A 119 14.25 9.81 -14.61
N ASN A 120 15.50 9.45 -14.36
CA ASN A 120 16.12 9.63 -13.07
C ASN A 120 16.42 11.12 -12.84
N PRO A 121 15.77 11.78 -11.87
CA PRO A 121 15.92 13.23 -11.68
C PRO A 121 17.28 13.62 -11.08
N ILE A 122 18.03 12.65 -10.54
CA ILE A 122 19.31 12.91 -9.87
C ILE A 122 20.46 12.96 -10.87
N ASN A 123 20.46 12.08 -11.87
CA ASN A 123 21.54 11.98 -12.86
C ASN A 123 21.08 12.29 -14.31
N GLY A 124 19.79 12.54 -14.52
CA GLY A 124 19.20 12.88 -15.82
C GLY A 124 19.07 11.69 -16.79
N LYS A 125 19.46 10.47 -16.39
CA LYS A 125 19.39 9.29 -17.24
C LYS A 125 17.93 8.88 -17.46
N ARG A 126 17.57 8.61 -18.71
CA ARG A 126 16.33 7.90 -19.04
C ARG A 126 16.50 6.41 -18.81
N ASN A 127 15.68 5.84 -17.93
CA ASN A 127 15.65 4.40 -17.65
C ASN A 127 14.63 3.66 -18.51
N VAL A 128 13.52 4.32 -18.87
CA VAL A 128 12.44 3.73 -19.67
C VAL A 128 12.24 4.52 -20.96
N ASP A 129 12.22 3.81 -22.09
CA ASP A 129 11.96 4.40 -23.41
C ASP A 129 10.55 5.03 -23.44
N PRO A 130 10.36 6.24 -24.02
CA PRO A 130 9.04 6.90 -24.03
C PRO A 130 7.94 6.12 -24.75
N LYS A 131 8.31 5.15 -25.60
CA LYS A 131 7.37 4.28 -26.32
C LYS A 131 7.18 2.93 -25.61
N HIS A 132 7.85 2.70 -24.48
CA HIS A 132 7.71 1.43 -23.76
C HIS A 132 6.27 1.31 -23.20
N PRO A 133 5.59 0.18 -23.43
CA PRO A 133 4.18 0.02 -23.05
C PRO A 133 3.95 0.15 -21.54
N ILE A 134 4.96 -0.14 -20.71
CA ILE A 134 4.87 -0.01 -19.24
C ILE A 134 4.37 1.36 -18.78
N LEU A 135 4.69 2.44 -19.50
CA LEU A 135 4.26 3.81 -19.15
C LEU A 135 2.74 4.01 -19.22
N GLN A 136 2.02 3.09 -19.88
CA GLN A 136 0.56 3.08 -19.95
C GLN A 136 -0.08 2.40 -18.75
N TYR A 137 0.65 1.50 -18.09
CA TYR A 137 0.13 0.64 -17.01
C TYR A 137 0.64 1.10 -15.65
N GLU A 138 1.92 1.45 -15.56
CA GLU A 138 2.56 1.82 -14.30
C GLU A 138 2.47 3.32 -14.02
N LEU A 139 2.36 3.64 -12.72
CA LEU A 139 2.50 5.00 -12.22
C LEU A 139 3.96 5.45 -12.43
N THR A 140 4.17 6.66 -12.95
CA THR A 140 5.49 7.29 -13.04
C THR A 140 5.82 8.10 -11.78
N LEU A 141 7.10 8.40 -11.55
CA LEU A 141 7.52 9.29 -10.46
C LEU A 141 6.82 10.66 -10.49
N ASN A 142 6.61 11.25 -11.67
CA ASN A 142 5.94 12.54 -11.80
C ASN A 142 4.45 12.44 -11.43
N GLU A 143 3.77 11.39 -11.86
CA GLU A 143 2.37 11.13 -11.46
C GLU A 143 2.26 10.85 -9.95
N THR A 144 3.29 10.22 -9.35
CA THR A 144 3.39 10.06 -7.88
C THR A 144 3.46 11.42 -7.20
N ILE A 145 4.33 12.31 -7.68
CA ILE A 145 4.47 13.68 -7.17
C ILE A 145 3.14 14.45 -7.27
N ASP A 146 2.42 14.32 -8.39
CA ASP A 146 1.12 14.98 -8.55
C ASP A 146 0.07 14.40 -7.61
N THR A 147 0.09 13.09 -7.36
CA THR A 147 -0.75 12.45 -6.33
C THR A 147 -0.44 12.99 -4.94
N ILE A 148 0.84 13.11 -4.58
CA ILE A 148 1.27 13.69 -3.30
C ILE A 148 0.75 15.13 -3.16
N LYS A 149 0.78 15.95 -4.22
CA LYS A 149 0.26 17.33 -4.19
C LYS A 149 -1.23 17.37 -3.85
N MET A 150 -2.03 16.43 -4.35
CA MET A 150 -3.48 16.35 -4.10
C MET A 150 -3.86 15.93 -2.67
N LEU A 151 -2.98 15.26 -1.93
CA LEU A 151 -3.26 14.70 -0.60
C LEU A 151 -2.79 15.60 0.55
N LYS A 152 -3.54 15.68 1.65
CA LYS A 152 -3.14 16.46 2.84
C LYS A 152 -2.44 15.59 3.89
N GLY A 153 -1.19 15.20 3.62
CA GLY A 153 -0.36 14.43 4.56
C GLY A 153 0.72 15.26 5.24
N LYS A 154 1.01 14.99 6.51
CA LYS A 154 2.16 15.58 7.23
C LYS A 154 3.49 14.92 6.84
N LYS A 155 3.47 13.60 6.66
CA LYS A 155 4.62 12.79 6.20
C LYS A 155 4.16 11.82 5.12
N PHE A 156 4.98 11.64 4.09
CA PHE A 156 4.79 10.67 3.03
C PHE A 156 5.92 9.65 3.03
N ILE A 157 5.58 8.37 2.90
CA ILE A 157 6.51 7.28 2.65
C ILE A 157 6.19 6.71 1.27
N LEU A 158 7.19 6.69 0.39
CA LEU A 158 7.11 6.04 -0.91
C LEU A 158 7.83 4.69 -0.86
N SER A 159 7.16 3.60 -1.20
CA SER A 159 7.76 2.26 -1.20
C SER A 159 7.38 1.49 -2.46
N HIS A 160 7.30 0.16 -2.45
CA HIS A 160 7.04 -0.64 -3.64
C HIS A 160 8.02 -0.29 -4.79
N ILE A 161 9.31 -0.22 -4.43
CA ILE A 161 10.36 0.24 -5.34
C ILE A 161 10.73 -0.92 -6.25
N GLU A 162 10.54 -0.74 -7.55
CA GLU A 162 10.85 -1.75 -8.55
C GLU A 162 12.35 -1.96 -8.70
N GLU A 163 12.80 -3.21 -8.78
CA GLU A 163 14.22 -3.55 -8.94
C GLU A 163 14.82 -2.88 -10.21
N LEU A 164 14.00 -2.79 -11.26
CA LEU A 164 14.36 -2.18 -12.55
C LEU A 164 14.72 -0.69 -12.45
N ASP A 165 14.24 0.01 -11.42
CA ASP A 165 14.58 1.43 -11.20
C ASP A 165 16.02 1.61 -10.70
N GLY A 166 16.66 0.54 -10.19
CA GLY A 166 18.04 0.55 -9.74
C GLY A 166 18.29 1.52 -8.57
N VAL A 167 17.28 1.75 -7.73
CA VAL A 167 17.34 2.70 -6.62
C VAL A 167 18.16 2.10 -5.47
N SER A 168 19.39 2.54 -5.35
CA SER A 168 20.20 2.27 -4.15
C SER A 168 19.70 3.06 -2.94
N CYS A 169 20.12 2.69 -1.74
CA CYS A 169 19.76 3.43 -0.52
C CYS A 169 20.16 4.92 -0.59
N SER A 170 21.36 5.25 -1.09
CA SER A 170 21.80 6.65 -1.24
C SER A 170 20.98 7.41 -2.27
N MET A 171 20.61 6.76 -3.37
CA MET A 171 19.71 7.34 -4.36
C MET A 171 18.31 7.54 -3.79
N GLY A 172 17.82 6.59 -2.98
CA GLY A 172 16.52 6.69 -2.34
C GLY A 172 16.39 7.94 -1.45
N GLN A 173 17.45 8.25 -0.69
CA GLN A 173 17.51 9.49 0.11
C GLN A 173 17.53 10.76 -0.75
N GLN A 174 18.13 10.72 -1.94
CA GLN A 174 18.13 11.84 -2.88
C GLN A 174 16.77 12.01 -3.54
N LEU A 175 16.12 10.91 -3.93
CA LEU A 175 14.76 10.90 -4.48
C LEU A 175 13.75 11.44 -3.46
N GLY A 176 13.82 11.02 -2.19
CA GLY A 176 12.93 11.54 -1.15
C GLY A 176 13.07 13.05 -0.95
N ARG A 177 14.30 13.57 -0.98
CA ARG A 177 14.56 15.03 -0.96
C ARG A 177 14.00 15.72 -2.21
N TYR A 178 14.26 15.17 -3.39
CA TYR A 178 13.71 15.69 -4.63
C TYR A 178 12.18 15.77 -4.59
N CYS A 179 11.49 14.68 -4.22
CA CYS A 179 10.03 14.67 -4.07
C CYS A 179 9.55 15.68 -3.02
N SER A 180 10.29 15.85 -1.93
CA SER A 180 9.95 16.85 -0.90
C SER A 180 10.02 18.26 -1.46
N GLU A 181 11.06 18.58 -2.22
CA GLU A 181 11.23 19.89 -2.89
C GLU A 181 10.14 20.15 -3.93
N GLN A 182 9.77 19.13 -4.74
CA GLN A 182 8.75 19.26 -5.77
C GLN A 182 7.32 19.41 -5.21
N THR A 183 7.08 18.95 -3.99
CA THR A 183 5.73 18.91 -3.38
C THR A 183 5.55 19.92 -2.25
N GLY A 184 6.65 20.44 -1.70
CA GLY A 184 6.63 21.22 -0.45
C GLY A 184 6.22 20.39 0.78
N LYS A 185 6.26 19.06 0.69
CA LYS A 185 5.82 18.13 1.74
C LYS A 185 6.98 17.25 2.19
N LYS A 186 6.90 16.67 3.39
CA LYS A 186 7.95 15.77 3.88
C LYS A 186 7.78 14.39 3.23
N VAL A 187 8.68 14.03 2.32
CA VAL A 187 8.68 12.75 1.60
C VAL A 187 9.96 11.97 1.91
N GLU A 188 9.81 10.69 2.22
CA GLU A 188 10.91 9.75 2.44
C GLU A 188 10.64 8.47 1.66
N LEU A 189 11.69 7.82 1.15
CA LEU A 189 11.56 6.50 0.54
C LEU A 189 11.70 5.42 1.61
N GLY A 190 10.76 4.48 1.61
CA GLY A 190 10.76 3.29 2.43
C GLY A 190 11.91 2.36 2.03
N TYR A 191 12.46 1.68 3.03
CA TYR A 191 13.43 0.62 2.87
C TYR A 191 13.16 -0.46 3.91
N ASP A 192 13.67 -1.66 3.68
CA ASP A 192 13.51 -2.78 4.60
C ASP A 192 13.99 -2.37 5.99
N THR A 193 13.18 -2.68 7.01
CA THR A 193 13.41 -2.33 8.43
C THR A 193 13.20 -0.85 8.81
N LEU A 194 12.76 0.02 7.88
CA LEU A 194 12.38 1.39 8.24
C LEU A 194 11.29 1.37 9.33
N ILE A 195 11.57 2.02 10.45
CA ILE A 195 10.60 2.30 11.52
C ILE A 195 10.22 3.76 11.40
N CYS A 196 8.92 4.03 11.32
CA CYS A 196 8.37 5.37 11.20
C CYS A 196 7.48 5.66 12.40
N ASP A 197 7.86 6.66 13.19
CA ASP A 197 7.02 7.19 14.27
C ASP A 197 5.89 8.05 13.66
N ILE A 198 4.70 7.92 14.24
CA ILE A 198 3.47 8.59 13.76
C ILE A 198 2.87 9.44 14.87
#